data_AF-A0A1M6K664-F1
#
_entry.id   AF-A0A1M6K664-F1
#
_cell.length_a   1.000
_cell.length_b   1.000
_cell.length_c   1.000
_cell.angle_alpha   90.00
_cell.angle_beta   90.00
_cell.angle_gamma   90.00
#
_symmetry.space_group_name_H-M   'P 1'
#
loop_
_entity.id
_entity.type
_entity.pdbx_description
1 polymer ?
#
loop_
_entity_poly.entity_id
_entity_poly.type
_entity_poly.pdbx_seq_one_letter_code
_entity_poly.pdbx_strand_id
1 'polypeptide(L)'
;MSSCDIVKSKNIICQETFKFEHEDKDIKIYKDFGRFAVVNGNAKIIPLKCCIVNPPKSKNIKVDVEFVIKENLTISELGNEDIHREFVFRIAKRFTFKDCKINDTSNLKCEVVCISGENDIRLNSNNNTLTQKIKACLEINIFKERRIIFDLSCPKFPSDC
;
A
#
# COMPACT_ATOMS: atom_id res chain seq x y z
N MET A 1 13.14 -24.45 -31.29
CA MET A 1 12.02 -23.53 -31.01
C MET A 1 12.58 -22.37 -30.21
N SER A 2 12.63 -21.16 -30.79
CA SER A 2 13.17 -19.96 -30.15
C SER A 2 12.09 -19.34 -29.25
N SER A 3 12.36 -19.18 -27.96
CA SER A 3 11.48 -18.49 -27.02
C SER A 3 11.70 -16.99 -27.15
N CYS A 4 10.68 -16.26 -27.63
CA CYS A 4 10.66 -14.81 -27.50
C CYS A 4 10.42 -14.45 -26.03
N ASP A 5 11.49 -14.13 -25.30
CA ASP A 5 11.36 -13.66 -23.93
C ASP A 5 10.87 -12.21 -23.94
N ILE A 6 9.61 -12.01 -23.52
CA ILE A 6 9.00 -10.68 -23.40
C ILE A 6 9.43 -10.08 -22.07
N VAL A 7 10.38 -9.15 -22.12
CA VAL A 7 10.76 -8.36 -20.93
C VAL A 7 9.77 -7.20 -20.79
N LYS A 8 9.04 -7.18 -19.67
CA LYS A 8 8.19 -6.06 -19.27
C LYS A 8 9.03 -5.06 -18.48
N SER A 9 9.25 -3.87 -19.03
CA SER A 9 9.89 -2.77 -18.30
C SER A 9 8.85 -1.71 -17.90
N LYS A 10 8.95 -1.24 -16.65
CA LYS A 10 8.15 -0.13 -16.14
C LYS A 10 8.92 1.17 -16.39
N ASN A 11 8.34 2.06 -17.19
CA ASN A 11 8.85 3.41 -17.31
C ASN A 11 8.07 4.33 -16.37
N ILE A 12 8.66 4.68 -15.22
CA ILE A 12 8.04 5.58 -14.24
C ILE A 12 7.96 6.98 -14.85
N ILE A 13 6.75 7.49 -14.99
CA ILE A 13 6.46 8.82 -15.54
C ILE A 13 6.34 9.84 -14.42
N CYS A 14 5.81 9.41 -13.28
CA CYS A 14 5.61 10.25 -12.13
C CYS A 14 5.68 9.41 -10.85
N GLN A 15 6.26 9.99 -9.81
CA GLN A 15 6.44 9.38 -8.50
C GLN A 15 6.29 10.49 -7.45
N GLU A 16 5.43 10.28 -6.46
CA GLU A 16 5.26 11.21 -5.34
C GLU A 16 4.99 10.41 -4.06
N THR A 17 5.48 10.93 -2.93
CA THR A 17 5.26 10.34 -1.61
C THR A 17 4.14 11.07 -0.89
N PHE A 18 3.16 10.31 -0.42
CA PHE A 18 2.01 10.81 0.30
C PHE A 18 2.05 10.35 1.76
N LYS A 19 1.74 11.28 2.66
CA LYS A 19 1.52 10.97 4.07
C LYS A 19 0.05 10.61 4.29
N PHE A 20 -0.15 9.49 4.95
CA PHE A 20 -1.45 8.98 5.35
C PHE A 20 -1.48 8.87 6.87
N GLU A 21 -2.58 9.31 7.46
CA GLU A 21 -2.89 9.13 8.88
C GLU A 21 -4.33 8.67 8.99
N HIS A 22 -4.56 7.69 9.87
CA HIS A 22 -5.86 7.14 10.22
C HIS A 22 -5.89 6.83 11.71
N GLU A 23 -6.99 7.18 12.35
CA GLU A 23 -7.18 7.01 13.79
C GLU A 23 -8.54 6.38 14.02
N ASP A 24 -8.54 5.22 14.68
CA ASP A 24 -9.76 4.57 15.16
C ASP A 24 -9.78 4.66 16.69
N LYS A 25 -10.92 5.10 17.21
CA LYS A 25 -11.16 5.27 18.65
C LYS A 25 -12.21 4.30 19.12
N ASP A 26 -12.16 3.99 20.40
CA ASP A 26 -13.18 3.23 21.10
C ASP A 26 -13.47 1.85 20.50
N ILE A 27 -12.43 1.20 19.95
CA ILE A 27 -12.53 -0.19 19.47
C ILE A 27 -12.77 -1.06 20.70
N LYS A 28 -13.98 -1.61 20.80
CA LYS A 28 -14.37 -2.43 21.95
C LYS A 28 -13.58 -3.73 21.97
N ILE A 29 -12.94 -3.99 23.10
CA ILE A 29 -12.30 -5.26 23.38
C ILE A 29 -13.22 -5.99 24.36
N TYR A 30 -13.90 -7.04 23.90
CA TYR A 30 -14.90 -7.78 24.68
C TYR A 30 -14.26 -8.67 25.76
N LYS A 31 -13.43 -8.09 26.62
CA LYS A 31 -12.88 -8.68 27.85
C LYS A 31 -12.41 -7.57 28.78
N ASP A 32 -12.69 -7.72 30.07
CA ASP A 32 -12.12 -6.85 31.10
C ASP A 32 -10.63 -7.16 31.26
N PHE A 33 -9.80 -6.11 31.22
CA PHE A 33 -8.37 -6.23 31.47
C PHE A 33 -8.01 -5.47 32.75
N GLY A 34 -7.13 -6.06 33.56
CA GLY A 34 -6.58 -5.35 34.70
C GLY A 34 -5.74 -4.15 34.26
N ARG A 35 -5.45 -3.28 35.24
CA ARG A 35 -4.71 -2.02 35.03
C ARG A 35 -3.27 -2.21 34.52
N PHE A 36 -2.76 -3.43 34.54
CA PHE A 36 -1.39 -3.78 34.15
C PHE A 36 -1.32 -4.53 32.82
N ALA A 37 -2.44 -4.62 32.08
CA ALA A 37 -2.42 -5.22 30.76
C ALA A 37 -1.58 -4.37 29.78
N VAL A 38 -0.75 -5.04 29.00
CA VAL A 38 0.06 -4.46 27.94
C VAL A 38 -0.51 -4.87 26.61
N VAL A 39 -0.66 -3.92 25.69
CA VAL A 39 -1.06 -4.17 24.31
C VAL A 39 0.14 -3.96 23.40
N ASN A 40 0.44 -4.97 22.59
CA ASN A 40 1.41 -4.89 21.51
C ASN A 40 0.71 -5.22 20.20
N GLY A 41 1.09 -4.57 19.12
CA GLY A 41 0.48 -4.85 17.84
C GLY A 41 1.35 -4.50 16.65
N ASN A 42 1.18 -5.27 15.58
CA ASN A 42 1.78 -4.98 14.29
C ASN A 42 0.68 -4.70 13.27
N ALA A 43 0.84 -3.61 12.52
CA ALA A 43 -0.04 -3.28 11.40
C ALA A 43 0.73 -3.47 10.09
N LYS A 44 0.08 -4.07 9.10
CA LYS A 44 0.59 -4.22 7.74
C LYS A 44 -0.37 -3.56 6.77
N ILE A 45 0.16 -2.65 5.97
CA ILE A 45 -0.58 -1.96 4.91
C ILE A 45 -0.37 -2.70 3.61
N ILE A 46 -1.46 -3.10 2.97
CA ILE A 46 -1.48 -3.88 1.75
C ILE A 46 -2.25 -3.09 0.69
N PRO A 47 -1.58 -2.52 -0.33
CA PRO A 47 -2.26 -1.86 -1.42
C PRO A 47 -3.06 -2.88 -2.24
N LEU A 48 -4.35 -2.60 -2.44
CA LEU A 48 -5.26 -3.46 -3.20
C LEU A 48 -5.47 -2.94 -4.62
N LYS A 49 -5.66 -1.62 -4.74
CA LYS A 49 -6.04 -1.00 -6.01
C LYS A 49 -5.44 0.40 -6.10
N CYS A 50 -4.99 0.75 -7.29
CA CYS A 50 -4.73 2.14 -7.63
C CYS A 50 -5.33 2.46 -9.00
N CYS A 51 -6.18 3.49 -9.05
CA CYS A 51 -6.83 3.95 -10.26
C CYS A 51 -6.51 5.41 -10.51
N ILE A 52 -6.10 5.72 -11.74
CA ILE A 52 -5.91 7.11 -12.17
C ILE A 52 -7.29 7.68 -12.49
N VAL A 53 -7.62 8.79 -11.85
CA VAL A 53 -8.91 9.47 -11.95
C VAL A 53 -8.65 10.89 -12.45
N ASN A 54 -8.49 11.04 -13.76
CA ASN A 54 -8.29 12.35 -14.36
C ASN A 54 -9.58 12.88 -15.00
N PRO A 55 -10.08 14.04 -14.57
CA PRO A 55 -11.08 14.78 -15.33
C PRO A 55 -10.49 15.18 -16.69
N PRO A 56 -11.27 15.18 -17.80
CA PRO A 56 -10.80 15.52 -19.15
C PRO A 56 -10.16 16.91 -19.34
N LYS A 57 -10.09 17.73 -18.29
CA LYS A 57 -9.60 19.12 -18.30
C LYS A 57 -8.73 19.48 -17.10
N SER A 58 -8.38 18.52 -16.24
CA SER A 58 -7.51 18.79 -15.08
C SER A 58 -6.05 18.61 -15.45
N LYS A 59 -5.21 19.58 -15.08
CA LYS A 59 -3.74 19.45 -15.22
C LYS A 59 -3.12 18.57 -14.13
N ASN A 60 -3.83 18.36 -13.02
CA ASN A 60 -3.31 17.62 -11.87
C ASN A 60 -3.83 16.19 -11.91
N ILE A 61 -2.92 15.24 -11.70
CA ILE A 61 -3.29 13.83 -11.68
C ILE A 61 -3.90 13.50 -10.33
N LYS A 62 -5.06 12.83 -10.35
CA LYS A 62 -5.61 12.25 -9.13
C LYS A 62 -5.60 10.74 -9.23
N VAL A 63 -5.39 10.10 -8.10
CA VAL A 63 -5.43 8.66 -7.98
C VAL A 63 -6.33 8.27 -6.83
N ASP A 64 -7.20 7.30 -7.08
CA ASP A 64 -7.93 6.60 -6.04
C ASP A 64 -7.13 5.37 -5.66
N VAL A 65 -6.68 5.34 -4.41
CA VAL A 65 -5.96 4.21 -3.85
C VAL A 65 -6.86 3.54 -2.83
N GLU A 66 -6.89 2.22 -2.91
CA GLU A 66 -7.53 1.37 -1.94
C GLU A 66 -6.48 0.46 -1.31
N PHE A 67 -6.46 0.39 0.01
CA PHE A 67 -5.57 -0.49 0.75
C PHE A 67 -6.29 -1.11 1.93
N VAL A 68 -5.77 -2.26 2.35
CA VAL A 68 -6.18 -2.94 3.57
C VAL A 68 -5.09 -2.76 4.60
N ILE A 69 -5.51 -2.48 5.82
CA ILE A 69 -4.68 -2.55 7.01
C ILE A 69 -5.05 -3.83 7.72
N LYS A 70 -4.11 -4.77 7.78
CA LYS A 70 -4.23 -6.01 8.55
C LYS A 70 -3.39 -5.88 9.81
N GLU A 71 -3.98 -6.23 10.93
CA GLU A 71 -3.37 -6.01 12.23
C GLU A 71 -3.49 -7.23 13.10
N ASN A 72 -2.42 -7.52 13.84
CA ASN A 72 -2.46 -8.53 14.87
C ASN A 72 -2.05 -7.85 16.18
N LEU A 73 -2.94 -7.94 17.16
CA LEU A 73 -2.73 -7.43 18.51
C LEU A 73 -2.56 -8.61 19.46
N THR A 74 -1.60 -8.46 20.36
CA THR A 74 -1.44 -9.33 21.52
C THR A 74 -1.65 -8.48 22.75
N ILE A 75 -2.60 -8.90 23.60
CA ILE A 75 -2.84 -8.30 24.90
C ILE A 75 -2.36 -9.29 25.95
N SER A 76 -1.41 -8.85 26.76
CA SER A 76 -0.74 -9.65 27.80
C SER A 76 -1.05 -9.07 29.17
N GLU A 77 -1.36 -9.94 30.12
CA GLU A 77 -1.60 -9.57 31.52
C GLU A 77 -0.93 -10.59 32.44
N LEU A 78 -0.30 -10.12 33.51
CA LEU A 78 0.45 -10.98 34.42
C LEU A 78 -0.45 -12.06 35.05
N GLY A 79 -0.06 -13.32 34.88
CA GLY A 79 -0.81 -14.47 35.42
C GLY A 79 -1.99 -14.92 34.57
N ASN A 80 -2.23 -14.29 33.43
CA ASN A 80 -3.27 -14.66 32.47
C ASN A 80 -2.65 -15.11 31.13
N GLU A 81 -3.41 -15.88 30.37
CA GLU A 81 -3.04 -16.23 29.00
C GLU A 81 -3.11 -15.02 28.07
N ASP A 82 -2.16 -14.95 27.14
CA ASP A 82 -2.12 -13.94 26.08
C ASP A 82 -3.35 -14.05 25.18
N ILE A 83 -3.88 -12.89 24.77
CA ILE A 83 -5.02 -12.82 23.87
C ILE A 83 -4.59 -12.24 22.55
N HIS A 84 -4.84 -13.02 21.50
CA HIS A 84 -4.60 -12.58 20.13
C HIS A 84 -5.89 -12.07 19.49
N ARG A 85 -5.80 -10.92 18.83
CA ARG A 85 -6.89 -10.33 18.05
C ARG A 85 -6.38 -9.91 16.69
N GLU A 86 -7.14 -10.25 15.66
CA GLU A 86 -6.86 -9.81 14.30
C GLU A 86 -7.93 -8.79 13.87
N PHE A 87 -7.49 -7.69 13.31
CA PHE A 87 -8.36 -6.67 12.72
C PHE A 87 -7.99 -6.44 11.26
N VAL A 88 -9.01 -6.18 10.46
CA VAL A 88 -8.87 -5.89 9.04
C VAL A 88 -9.72 -4.68 8.70
N PHE A 89 -9.05 -3.61 8.28
CA PHE A 89 -9.70 -2.36 7.88
C PHE A 89 -9.47 -2.13 6.40
N ARG A 90 -10.51 -1.70 5.69
CA ARG A 90 -10.43 -1.33 4.28
C ARG A 90 -10.57 0.17 4.15
N ILE A 91 -9.59 0.81 3.53
CA ILE A 91 -9.50 2.26 3.43
C ILE A 91 -9.37 2.65 1.96
N ALA A 92 -10.18 3.62 1.55
CA ALA A 92 -10.13 4.24 0.24
C ALA A 92 -9.74 5.71 0.39
N LYS A 93 -8.71 6.15 -0.33
CA LYS A 93 -8.24 7.53 -0.28
C LYS A 93 -7.89 8.05 -1.67
N ARG A 94 -8.28 9.30 -1.93
CA ARG A 94 -7.91 10.02 -3.14
C ARG A 94 -6.68 10.88 -2.88
N PHE A 95 -5.64 10.69 -3.66
CA PHE A 95 -4.44 11.52 -3.66
C PHE A 95 -4.41 12.39 -4.91
N THR A 96 -3.88 13.60 -4.76
CA THR A 96 -3.68 14.54 -5.88
C THR A 96 -2.21 14.83 -5.98
N PHE A 97 -1.61 14.47 -7.12
CA PHE A 97 -0.23 14.77 -7.42
C PHE A 97 -0.07 16.28 -7.62
N LYS A 98 0.99 16.84 -7.04
CA LYS A 98 1.30 18.27 -7.12
C LYS A 98 2.36 18.55 -8.18
N ASP A 99 3.34 17.67 -8.30
CA ASP A 99 4.55 17.92 -9.09
C ASP A 99 4.44 17.40 -10.53
N CYS A 100 3.44 16.56 -10.80
CA CYS A 100 3.26 15.94 -12.10
C CYS A 100 2.08 16.50 -12.88
N LYS A 101 2.37 16.94 -14.11
CA LYS A 101 1.39 17.32 -15.12
C LYS A 101 1.53 16.38 -16.30
N ILE A 102 0.55 15.51 -16.51
CA ILE A 102 0.50 14.61 -17.66
C ILE A 102 -0.67 15.00 -18.55
N ASN A 103 -0.38 15.27 -19.82
CA ASN A 103 -1.37 15.65 -20.82
C ASN A 103 -2.13 14.45 -21.41
N ASP A 104 -1.50 13.28 -21.43
CA ASP A 104 -2.08 12.03 -21.95
C ASP A 104 -2.07 10.93 -20.88
N THR A 105 -3.26 10.59 -20.41
CA THR A 105 -3.46 9.51 -19.42
C THR A 105 -3.77 8.15 -20.01
N SER A 106 -3.80 8.04 -21.34
CA SER A 106 -4.02 6.75 -21.99
C SER A 106 -2.89 5.78 -21.65
N ASN A 107 -3.27 4.54 -21.34
CA ASN A 107 -2.37 3.43 -21.03
C ASN A 107 -1.44 3.67 -19.83
N LEU A 108 -1.76 4.62 -18.95
CA LEU A 108 -1.07 4.76 -17.68
C LEU A 108 -1.55 3.72 -16.68
N LYS A 109 -0.61 3.19 -15.89
CA LYS A 109 -0.88 2.35 -14.74
C LYS A 109 -0.40 3.05 -13.48
N CYS A 110 -0.96 2.64 -12.36
CA CYS A 110 -0.57 3.10 -11.04
C CYS A 110 -0.17 1.93 -10.16
N GLU A 111 0.87 2.12 -9.35
CA GLU A 111 1.34 1.21 -8.33
C GLU A 111 1.57 2.00 -7.04
N VAL A 112 1.33 1.34 -5.91
CA VAL A 112 1.55 1.93 -4.59
C VAL A 112 2.54 1.07 -3.84
N VAL A 113 3.54 1.72 -3.26
CA VAL A 113 4.56 1.09 -2.44
C VAL A 113 4.51 1.72 -1.05
N CYS A 114 4.36 0.90 -0.02
CA CYS A 114 4.46 1.38 1.35
C CYS A 114 5.94 1.52 1.71
N ILE A 115 6.39 2.75 1.99
CA ILE A 115 7.80 3.04 2.33
C ILE A 115 8.03 2.83 3.82
N SER A 116 7.14 3.39 4.64
CA SER A 116 7.23 3.31 6.09
C SER A 116 5.85 3.43 6.73
N GLY A 117 5.74 2.92 7.96
CA GLY A 117 4.53 3.01 8.76
C GLY A 117 4.86 3.03 10.25
N GLU A 118 4.04 3.75 11.00
CA GLU A 118 4.03 3.81 12.45
C GLU A 118 2.63 3.41 12.95
N ASN A 119 2.59 2.65 14.03
CA ASN A 119 1.36 2.23 14.68
C ASN A 119 1.46 2.52 16.18
N ASP A 120 0.65 3.46 16.67
CA ASP A 120 0.53 3.79 18.09
C ASP A 120 -0.80 3.20 18.59
N ILE A 121 -0.71 2.27 19.54
CA ILE A 121 -1.85 1.56 20.10
C ILE A 121 -1.90 1.85 21.59
N ARG A 122 -3.07 2.25 22.08
CA ARG A 122 -3.30 2.56 23.48
C ARG A 122 -4.52 1.84 23.99
N LEU A 123 -4.34 1.12 25.09
CA LEU A 123 -5.41 0.47 25.83
C LEU A 123 -5.99 1.47 26.85
N ASN A 124 -7.31 1.58 26.88
CA ASN A 124 -8.03 2.25 27.95
C ASN A 124 -8.71 1.20 28.84
N SER A 125 -8.06 0.89 29.97
CA SER A 125 -8.56 -0.12 30.91
C SER A 125 -9.84 0.30 31.64
N ASN A 126 -10.23 1.57 31.63
CA ASN A 126 -11.43 2.03 32.36
C ASN A 126 -12.73 1.69 31.63
N ASN A 127 -12.68 1.59 30.29
CA ASN A 127 -13.85 1.30 29.44
C ASN A 127 -13.61 0.11 28.49
N ASN A 128 -12.50 -0.61 28.67
CA ASN A 128 -12.07 -1.74 27.85
C ASN A 128 -12.08 -1.43 26.34
N THR A 129 -11.61 -0.23 25.99
CA THR A 129 -11.47 0.15 24.58
C THR A 129 -10.01 0.31 24.18
N LEU A 130 -9.79 0.18 22.88
CA LEU A 130 -8.52 0.45 22.24
C LEU A 130 -8.65 1.71 21.38
N THR A 131 -7.63 2.55 21.45
CA THR A 131 -7.42 3.64 20.50
C THR A 131 -6.17 3.35 19.71
N GLN A 132 -6.25 3.57 18.40
CA GLN A 132 -5.18 3.28 17.49
C GLN A 132 -4.97 4.40 16.51
N LYS A 133 -3.70 4.68 16.25
CA LYS A 133 -3.27 5.69 15.30
C LYS A 133 -2.21 5.13 14.39
N ILE A 134 -2.52 5.10 13.10
CA ILE A 134 -1.65 4.60 12.05
C ILE A 134 -1.20 5.77 11.21
N LYS A 135 0.11 5.87 11.02
CA LYS A 135 0.73 6.80 10.08
C LYS A 135 1.51 6.02 9.05
N ALA A 136 1.44 6.41 7.79
CA ALA A 136 2.22 5.77 6.74
C ALA A 136 2.69 6.76 5.68
N CYS A 137 3.84 6.45 5.11
CA CYS A 137 4.35 7.09 3.89
C CYS A 137 4.14 6.13 2.73
N LEU A 138 3.31 6.53 1.77
CA LEU A 138 3.00 5.78 0.58
C LEU A 138 3.67 6.44 -0.62
N GLU A 139 4.52 5.71 -1.33
CA GLU A 139 4.96 6.12 -2.65
C GLU A 139 3.93 5.67 -3.67
N ILE A 140 3.50 6.58 -4.53
CA ILE A 140 2.62 6.26 -5.64
C ILE A 140 3.35 6.52 -6.95
N ASN A 141 3.49 5.45 -7.73
CA ASN A 141 4.19 5.42 -9.00
C ASN A 141 3.17 5.33 -10.14
N ILE A 142 3.24 6.29 -11.07
CA ILE A 142 2.51 6.27 -12.33
C ILE A 142 3.49 5.88 -13.43
N PHE A 143 3.17 4.84 -14.18
CA PHE A 143 4.07 4.30 -15.19
C PHE A 143 3.34 3.88 -16.46
N LYS A 144 4.08 3.80 -17.57
CA LYS A 144 3.67 3.06 -18.77
C LYS A 144 4.42 1.74 -18.81
N GLU A 145 3.69 0.65 -19.09
CA GLU A 145 4.33 -0.62 -19.41
C GLU A 145 4.85 -0.56 -20.84
N ARG A 146 6.16 -0.76 -21.01
CA ARG A 146 6.73 -1.04 -22.32
C ARG A 146 6.92 -2.55 -22.46
N ARG A 147 6.39 -3.08 -23.56
CA ARG A 147 6.75 -4.42 -24.02
C ARG A 147 7.94 -4.24 -24.95
N ILE A 148 9.11 -4.71 -24.52
CA ILE A 148 10.27 -4.79 -25.40
C ILE A 148 10.28 -6.22 -25.92
N ILE A 149 10.07 -6.36 -27.23
CA ILE A 149 10.25 -7.64 -27.92
C ILE A 149 11.69 -7.65 -28.40
N PHE A 150 12.50 -8.55 -27.84
CA PHE A 150 13.81 -8.82 -28.40
C PHE A 150 13.61 -9.75 -29.59
N ASP A 151 13.84 -9.23 -30.80
CA ASP A 151 14.02 -10.06 -31.96
C ASP A 151 15.46 -10.61 -31.88
N LEU A 152 15.63 -11.76 -31.25
CA LEU A 152 16.90 -12.51 -31.30
C LEU A 152 17.03 -13.09 -32.71
N SER A 153 17.32 -12.22 -33.69
CA SER A 153 17.78 -12.68 -34.99
C SER A 153 19.06 -13.48 -34.75
N CYS A 154 18.99 -14.79 -35.01
CA CYS A 154 20.14 -15.70 -34.93
C CYS A 154 21.36 -15.05 -35.61
N PRO A 155 22.57 -15.19 -35.05
CA PRO A 155 23.77 -14.81 -35.79
C PRO A 155 23.77 -15.61 -37.10
N LYS A 156 23.75 -14.89 -38.24
CA LYS A 156 24.08 -15.48 -39.52
C LYS A 156 25.55 -15.88 -39.43
N PHE A 157 25.81 -17.15 -39.14
CA PHE A 157 27.12 -17.72 -39.43
C PHE A 157 27.33 -17.60 -40.95
N PRO A 158 28.48 -17.09 -41.42
CA PRO A 158 28.83 -17.23 -42.82
C PRO A 158 28.89 -18.72 -43.13
N SER A 159 28.08 -19.16 -44.10
CA SER A 159 28.17 -20.48 -44.68
C SER A 159 29.41 -20.53 -45.56
N ASP A 160 30.52 -21.03 -45.04
CA ASP A 160 31.61 -21.53 -45.86
C ASP A 160 31.22 -22.91 -46.38
N CYS A 161 30.73 -22.93 -47.63
CA CYS A 161 30.89 -23.96 -48.66
C CYS A 161 30.60 -23.29 -50.01
#